data_AF-A0A511M6E1-F1
#
_entry.id   AF-A0A511M6E1-F1
#
_cell.length_a   1.000
_cell.length_b   1.000
_cell.length_c   1.000
_cell.angle_alpha   90.00
_cell.angle_beta   90.00
_cell.angle_gamma   90.00
#
_symmetry.space_group_name_H-M   'P 1'
#
loop_
_entity.id
_entity.type
_entity.pdbx_description
1 polymer ?
#
loop_
_entity_poly.entity_id
_entity_poly.type
_entity_poly.pdbx_seq_one_letter_code
_entity_poly.pdbx_strand_id
1 'polypeptide(L)'
;MSTCLFLLDSRNGRFVAIESRDQSIHRPHGYEAARKLGLAHRFSYGPHWFANPGLRDRVFTIRDAGTPVPAEVVGGLDIDGGSWLAFHRGTGVYCRIFADVATGDEFVSASGLPLDCVTADSARDAVQLLESRLLPAVDGAPRMPGFHLVIADANTAFVVTFDGRDTVAATSLTADRPHVLTETGAAADDEFGKHLQSRAEGVAAPTENLPSWGPWVSVFAGTDADAPGYADESWLANRHSAIRPPYRDTDDADRYKNVALRPVTDPSQVAWTKSVTIYSAGRTGAELFAYNERQLFDYQPLPTDVHKMGFPTTTDDFFVVIANENS
;
A
#
# COMPACT_ATOMS: atom_id res chain seq x y z
N MET A 1 9.94 -1.99 -2.76
CA MET A 1 9.42 -3.22 -2.09
C MET A 1 8.12 -2.91 -1.38
N SER A 2 7.01 -3.38 -1.95
CA SER A 2 5.69 -3.34 -1.30
C SER A 2 5.32 -4.69 -0.72
N THR A 3 4.60 -4.71 0.40
CA THR A 3 4.18 -5.95 1.08
C THR A 3 2.86 -5.75 1.79
N CYS A 4 1.94 -6.71 1.68
CA CYS A 4 0.69 -6.72 2.43
C CYS A 4 0.51 -8.08 3.11
N LEU A 5 0.19 -8.02 4.40
CA LEU A 5 -0.33 -9.13 5.18
C LEU A 5 -1.80 -8.87 5.40
N PHE A 6 -2.63 -9.82 5.05
CA PHE A 6 -4.07 -9.68 5.16
C PHE A 6 -4.75 -10.98 5.56
N LEU A 7 -5.97 -10.88 6.07
CA LEU A 7 -6.77 -12.01 6.51
C LEU A 7 -8.25 -11.70 6.29
N LEU A 8 -8.96 -12.68 5.74
CA LEU A 8 -10.42 -12.75 5.82
C LEU A 8 -10.78 -13.57 7.07
N ASP A 9 -11.12 -12.88 8.15
CA ASP A 9 -11.56 -13.47 9.42
C ASP A 9 -13.06 -13.73 9.34
N SER A 10 -13.41 -14.90 8.80
CA SER A 10 -14.81 -15.27 8.58
C SER A 10 -15.56 -15.49 9.90
N ARG A 11 -14.84 -15.82 10.98
CA ARG A 11 -15.42 -16.04 12.31
C ARG A 11 -15.96 -14.76 12.91
N ASN A 12 -15.25 -13.65 12.68
CA ASN A 12 -15.67 -12.33 13.13
C ASN A 12 -16.35 -11.50 12.02
N GLY A 13 -16.44 -12.04 10.80
CA GLY A 13 -17.08 -11.38 9.66
C GLY A 13 -16.35 -10.10 9.26
N ARG A 14 -15.02 -10.18 9.14
CA ARG A 14 -14.13 -9.04 8.96
C ARG A 14 -13.00 -9.34 7.99
N PHE A 15 -12.59 -8.32 7.24
CA PHE A 15 -11.32 -8.32 6.54
C PHE A 15 -10.35 -7.37 7.23
N VAL A 16 -9.10 -7.81 7.39
CA VAL A 16 -8.01 -7.01 7.96
C VAL A 16 -6.80 -7.02 7.04
N ALA A 17 -6.14 -5.88 6.92
CA ALA A 17 -4.89 -5.75 6.18
C ALA A 17 -3.92 -4.81 6.89
N ILE A 18 -2.65 -5.20 6.95
CA ILE A 18 -1.53 -4.31 7.24
C ILE A 18 -0.58 -4.35 6.05
N GLU A 19 -0.12 -3.17 5.67
CA GLU A 19 0.41 -2.95 4.35
C GLU A 19 1.59 -1.98 4.49
N SER A 20 2.66 -2.25 3.77
CA SER A 20 3.72 -1.27 3.58
C SER A 20 3.95 -0.95 2.12
N ARG A 21 4.17 0.33 1.85
CA ARG A 21 4.57 0.83 0.56
C ARG A 21 5.91 1.52 0.66
N ASP A 22 6.80 1.07 -0.21
CA ASP A 22 8.08 1.67 -0.45
C ASP A 22 8.19 1.96 -1.94
N GLN A 23 8.13 3.24 -2.31
CA GLN A 23 8.21 3.68 -3.71
C GLN A 23 9.61 4.16 -4.07
N SER A 24 9.86 4.20 -5.37
CA SER A 24 11.01 4.89 -5.94
C SER A 24 11.14 6.30 -5.36
N ILE A 25 12.34 6.62 -4.91
CA ILE A 25 12.77 7.91 -4.36
C ILE A 25 12.63 9.10 -5.32
N HIS A 26 12.21 8.83 -6.56
CA HIS A 26 11.95 9.81 -7.60
C HIS A 26 10.45 10.08 -7.81
N ARG A 27 9.55 9.30 -7.19
CA ARG A 27 8.09 9.41 -7.39
C ARG A 27 7.40 9.64 -6.03
N PRO A 28 7.17 10.90 -5.65
CA PRO A 28 6.55 11.21 -4.36
C PRO A 28 5.12 10.70 -4.27
N HIS A 29 4.67 10.41 -3.06
CA HIS A 29 3.30 10.04 -2.75
C HIS A 29 2.83 10.68 -1.44
N GLY A 30 1.56 10.49 -1.13
CA GLY A 30 0.92 10.99 0.08
C GLY A 30 1.05 12.50 0.22
N TYR A 31 1.52 12.97 1.38
CA TYR A 31 1.65 14.40 1.66
C TYR A 31 2.51 15.13 0.61
N GLU A 32 3.63 14.54 0.19
CA GLU A 32 4.54 15.20 -0.77
C GLU A 32 3.93 15.26 -2.17
N ALA A 33 3.16 14.24 -2.58
CA ALA A 33 2.37 14.32 -3.80
C ALA A 33 1.32 15.42 -3.70
N ALA A 34 0.55 15.48 -2.60
CA ALA A 34 -0.47 16.52 -2.39
C ALA A 34 0.13 17.93 -2.45
N ARG A 35 1.32 18.12 -1.88
CA ARG A 35 2.08 19.39 -1.92
C ARG A 35 2.46 19.76 -3.36
N LYS A 36 3.06 18.86 -4.12
CA LYS A 36 3.48 19.11 -5.51
C LYS A 36 2.31 19.30 -6.46
N LEU A 37 1.17 18.68 -6.16
CA LEU A 37 -0.08 18.85 -6.88
C LEU A 37 -0.82 20.15 -6.52
N GLY A 38 -0.31 20.92 -5.54
CA GLY A 38 -0.91 22.19 -5.14
C GLY A 38 -2.26 22.03 -4.43
N LEU A 39 -2.52 20.89 -3.79
CA LEU A 39 -3.78 20.67 -3.07
C LEU A 39 -3.83 21.53 -1.80
N ALA A 40 -5.00 22.14 -1.54
CA ALA A 40 -5.22 23.01 -0.39
C ALA A 40 -5.02 22.28 0.95
N HIS A 41 -5.47 21.03 1.01
CA HIS A 41 -5.25 20.14 2.14
C HIS A 41 -4.24 19.05 1.75
N ARG A 42 -3.18 18.93 2.56
CA ARG A 42 -2.07 18.00 2.31
C ARG A 42 -2.24 16.74 3.15
N PHE A 43 -3.33 16.03 2.96
CA PHE A 43 -3.49 14.71 3.58
C PHE A 43 -2.92 13.65 2.64
N SER A 44 -2.33 12.60 3.21
CA SER A 44 -1.73 11.50 2.43
C SER A 44 -2.78 10.53 1.94
N TYR A 45 -3.80 10.30 2.78
CA TYR A 45 -4.98 9.51 2.50
C TYR A 45 -6.22 10.36 2.68
N GLY A 46 -7.09 10.39 1.68
CA GLY A 46 -8.29 11.20 1.72
C GLY A 46 -9.17 11.06 0.48
N PRO A 47 -10.30 11.78 0.43
CA PRO A 47 -11.22 11.78 -0.70
C PRO A 47 -10.74 12.71 -1.84
N HIS A 48 -9.47 12.57 -2.23
CA HIS A 48 -8.80 13.51 -3.15
C HIS A 48 -9.50 13.62 -4.50
N TRP A 49 -9.95 12.50 -5.06
CA TRP A 49 -10.64 12.45 -6.35
C TRP A 49 -12.07 12.99 -6.31
N PHE A 50 -12.72 12.97 -5.15
CA PHE A 50 -13.98 13.69 -4.96
C PHE A 50 -13.74 15.21 -4.89
N ALA A 51 -12.76 15.64 -4.09
CA ALA A 51 -12.44 17.06 -3.90
C ALA A 51 -11.81 17.71 -5.14
N ASN A 52 -11.11 16.94 -5.97
CA ASN A 52 -10.49 17.38 -7.20
C ASN A 52 -10.68 16.32 -8.31
N PRO A 53 -11.84 16.32 -9.00
CA PRO A 53 -12.15 15.32 -10.03
C PRO A 53 -11.14 15.27 -11.18
N GLY A 54 -10.48 16.39 -11.50
CA GLY A 54 -9.47 16.46 -12.56
C GLY A 54 -8.20 15.62 -12.29
N LEU A 55 -8.03 15.09 -11.07
CA LEU A 55 -6.99 14.10 -10.79
C LEU A 55 -7.23 12.79 -11.54
N ARG A 56 -8.48 12.40 -11.78
CA ARG A 56 -8.80 11.16 -12.49
C ARG A 56 -8.42 11.22 -13.97
N ASP A 57 -8.53 12.39 -14.58
CA ASP A 57 -8.20 12.60 -16.00
C ASP A 57 -6.70 12.36 -16.29
N ARG A 58 -5.87 12.28 -15.25
CA ARG A 58 -4.42 12.09 -15.33
C ARG A 58 -3.98 10.64 -15.25
N VAL A 59 -4.89 9.73 -14.90
CA VAL A 59 -4.59 8.31 -14.73
C VAL A 59 -5.51 7.46 -15.57
N PHE A 60 -5.03 6.27 -15.92
CA PHE A 60 -5.87 5.31 -16.61
C PHE A 60 -6.93 4.76 -15.66
N THR A 61 -8.17 4.80 -16.15
CA THR A 61 -9.32 4.14 -15.55
C THR A 61 -10.03 3.34 -16.64
N ILE A 62 -10.73 2.28 -16.24
CA ILE A 62 -11.55 1.51 -17.17
C ILE A 62 -12.64 2.45 -17.71
N ARG A 63 -12.78 2.59 -19.04
CA ARG A 63 -13.59 3.62 -19.74
C ARG A 63 -15.06 3.82 -19.28
N ASP A 64 -15.65 2.91 -18.50
CA ASP A 64 -16.97 3.08 -17.86
C ASP A 64 -16.92 3.75 -16.48
N ALA A 65 -15.73 4.04 -15.95
CA ALA A 65 -15.51 4.68 -14.66
C ALA A 65 -15.69 6.22 -14.69
N GLY A 66 -16.47 6.73 -15.66
CA GLY A 66 -17.00 8.10 -15.65
C GLY A 66 -17.94 8.36 -14.47
N THR A 67 -18.28 7.33 -13.69
CA THR A 67 -18.89 7.45 -12.37
C THR A 67 -17.97 8.28 -11.47
N PRO A 68 -18.41 9.45 -10.99
CA PRO A 68 -17.63 10.27 -10.07
C PRO A 68 -17.15 9.44 -8.87
N VAL A 69 -15.91 9.65 -8.41
CA VAL A 69 -15.47 9.04 -7.15
C VAL A 69 -16.28 9.69 -6.02
N PRO A 70 -17.03 8.90 -5.23
CA PRO A 70 -17.84 9.45 -4.16
C PRO A 70 -16.95 9.90 -2.98
N ALA A 71 -17.47 10.78 -2.12
CA ALA A 71 -16.71 11.33 -0.98
C ALA A 71 -16.32 10.26 0.05
N GLU A 72 -17.01 9.12 0.01
CA GLU A 72 -16.81 7.93 0.82
C GLU A 72 -15.57 7.13 0.42
N VAL A 73 -15.02 7.35 -0.78
CA VAL A 73 -13.77 6.73 -1.20
C VAL A 73 -12.59 7.49 -0.64
N VAL A 74 -11.74 6.77 0.08
CA VAL A 74 -10.47 7.26 0.63
C VAL A 74 -9.36 6.49 -0.03
N GLY A 75 -8.32 7.17 -0.47
CA GLY A 75 -7.14 6.50 -1.03
C GLY A 75 -5.87 7.29 -0.86
N GLY A 76 -4.74 6.60 -0.94
CA GLY A 76 -3.42 7.20 -0.93
C GLY A 76 -3.14 7.91 -2.25
N LEU A 77 -2.63 9.14 -2.21
CA LEU A 77 -2.43 9.98 -3.40
C LEU A 77 -1.02 9.87 -4.00
N ASP A 78 -0.91 9.43 -5.24
CA ASP A 78 0.35 9.45 -6.01
C ASP A 78 0.54 10.78 -6.75
N ILE A 79 1.79 11.12 -7.07
CA ILE A 79 2.15 12.37 -7.79
C ILE A 79 1.44 12.53 -9.14
N ASP A 80 1.07 11.43 -9.77
CA ASP A 80 0.36 11.45 -11.05
C ASP A 80 -1.15 11.59 -10.91
N GLY A 81 -1.66 11.64 -9.66
CA GLY A 81 -3.09 11.67 -9.37
C GLY A 81 -3.72 10.28 -9.25
N GLY A 82 -2.92 9.22 -9.20
CA GLY A 82 -3.38 7.85 -9.00
C GLY A 82 -3.37 7.42 -7.53
N SER A 83 -3.75 6.17 -7.27
CA SER A 83 -3.74 5.57 -5.95
C SER A 83 -3.09 4.20 -5.95
N TRP A 84 -2.35 3.89 -4.89
CA TRP A 84 -1.82 2.55 -4.62
C TRP A 84 -2.73 1.71 -3.74
N LEU A 85 -3.57 2.39 -2.97
CA LEU A 85 -4.46 1.83 -2.00
C LEU A 85 -5.66 2.75 -1.93
N ALA A 86 -6.83 2.20 -2.20
CA ALA A 86 -8.10 2.87 -1.97
C ALA A 86 -9.03 1.95 -1.19
N PHE A 87 -10.02 2.55 -0.55
CA PHE A 87 -11.14 1.82 0.03
C PHE A 87 -12.38 2.70 0.07
N HIS A 88 -13.54 2.07 0.14
CA HIS A 88 -14.82 2.75 0.29
C HIS A 88 -15.34 2.62 1.73
N ARG A 89 -15.65 3.76 2.37
CA ARG A 89 -16.09 3.81 3.77
C ARG A 89 -17.37 2.99 4.03
N GLY A 90 -18.37 3.14 3.17
CA GLY A 90 -19.68 2.47 3.31
C GLY A 90 -19.68 0.98 2.99
N THR A 91 -19.14 0.56 1.84
CA THR A 91 -19.14 -0.86 1.44
C THR A 91 -18.02 -1.68 2.09
N GLY A 92 -16.93 -1.04 2.54
CA GLY A 92 -15.76 -1.72 3.07
C GLY A 92 -14.92 -2.41 2.00
N VAL A 93 -15.18 -2.13 0.71
CA VAL A 93 -14.34 -2.62 -0.38
C VAL A 93 -12.98 -1.94 -0.28
N TYR A 94 -11.95 -2.76 -0.15
CA TYR A 94 -10.53 -2.42 -0.11
C TYR A 94 -9.89 -2.88 -1.40
N CYS A 95 -9.06 -2.02 -2.00
CA CYS A 95 -8.25 -2.39 -3.15
C CYS A 95 -6.84 -1.83 -3.03
N ARG A 96 -5.85 -2.72 -3.09
CA ARG A 96 -4.43 -2.38 -3.10
C ARG A 96 -3.74 -2.94 -4.34
N ILE A 97 -2.93 -2.12 -5.01
CA ILE A 97 -2.12 -2.54 -6.17
C ILE A 97 -0.63 -2.73 -5.83
N PHE A 98 -0.04 -3.71 -6.51
CA PHE A 98 1.38 -4.03 -6.57
C PHE A 98 1.75 -4.07 -8.04
N ALA A 99 2.42 -3.03 -8.52
CA ALA A 99 2.79 -2.90 -9.92
C ALA A 99 4.18 -2.29 -10.01
N ASP A 100 4.98 -2.80 -10.93
CA ASP A 100 6.25 -2.17 -11.28
C ASP A 100 6.01 -0.78 -11.88
N VAL A 101 6.94 0.12 -11.60
CA VAL A 101 6.98 1.43 -12.25
C VAL A 101 7.56 1.24 -13.65
N ALA A 102 6.70 1.08 -14.65
CA ALA A 102 7.17 1.20 -16.03
C ALA A 102 7.43 2.67 -16.39
N THR A 103 8.58 2.90 -17.02
CA THR A 103 9.05 4.20 -17.48
C THR A 103 9.03 4.23 -18.99
N GLY A 104 8.39 5.24 -19.59
CA GLY A 104 8.28 5.41 -21.04
C GLY A 104 6.90 5.86 -21.47
N ASP A 105 6.81 6.63 -22.56
CA ASP A 105 5.55 7.14 -23.11
C ASP A 105 4.67 6.03 -23.71
N GLU A 106 5.27 4.86 -23.95
CA GLU A 106 4.59 3.66 -24.43
C GLU A 106 3.84 2.89 -23.32
N PHE A 107 3.95 3.31 -22.06
CA PHE A 107 3.32 2.64 -20.93
C PHE A 107 2.18 3.44 -20.30
N VAL A 108 1.19 2.71 -19.83
CA VAL A 108 0.08 3.27 -19.04
C VAL A 108 0.14 2.75 -17.60
N SER A 109 -0.03 3.66 -16.63
CA SER A 109 0.00 3.31 -15.21
C SER A 109 -1.32 2.71 -14.75
N ALA A 110 -1.26 1.59 -14.04
CA ALA A 110 -2.41 0.93 -13.42
C ALA A 110 -2.89 1.62 -12.11
N SER A 111 -2.33 2.79 -11.75
CA SER A 111 -2.64 3.49 -10.49
C SER A 111 -4.06 4.04 -10.39
N GLY A 112 -4.86 4.06 -11.46
CA GLY A 112 -6.29 4.37 -11.34
C GLY A 112 -7.17 3.16 -10.96
N LEU A 113 -6.67 1.93 -11.13
CA LEU A 113 -7.46 0.71 -10.91
C LEU A 113 -7.98 0.56 -9.48
N PRO A 114 -7.22 0.91 -8.40
CA PRO A 114 -7.77 0.85 -7.05
C PRO A 114 -9.03 1.69 -6.88
N LEU A 115 -9.11 2.85 -7.55
CA LEU A 115 -10.30 3.71 -7.51
C LEU A 115 -11.49 3.05 -8.20
N ASP A 116 -11.27 2.48 -9.38
CA ASP A 116 -12.32 1.77 -10.13
C ASP A 116 -12.87 0.59 -9.31
N CYS A 117 -11.98 -0.18 -8.67
CA CYS A 117 -12.36 -1.33 -7.87
C CYS A 117 -13.22 -0.96 -6.65
N VAL A 118 -12.84 0.08 -5.91
CA VAL A 118 -13.54 0.43 -4.65
C VAL A 118 -14.87 1.15 -4.87
N THR A 119 -15.15 1.56 -6.11
CA THR A 119 -16.48 2.08 -6.49
C THR A 119 -17.50 0.98 -6.78
N ALA A 120 -17.09 -0.30 -6.76
CA ALA A 120 -18.02 -1.42 -6.86
C ALA A 120 -18.77 -1.67 -5.55
N ASP A 121 -19.93 -2.33 -5.64
CA ASP A 121 -20.79 -2.63 -4.49
C ASP A 121 -20.18 -3.71 -3.56
N SER A 122 -19.32 -4.57 -4.09
CA SER A 122 -18.62 -5.61 -3.35
C SER A 122 -17.26 -5.94 -3.95
N ALA A 123 -16.40 -6.64 -3.20
CA ALA A 123 -15.12 -7.11 -3.70
C ALA A 123 -15.27 -8.08 -4.89
N ARG A 124 -16.36 -8.87 -4.90
CA ARG A 124 -16.68 -9.75 -6.03
C ARG A 124 -17.04 -8.96 -7.29
N ASP A 125 -17.82 -7.90 -7.16
CA ASP A 125 -18.20 -7.06 -8.30
C ASP A 125 -16.99 -6.29 -8.84
N ALA A 126 -16.09 -5.86 -7.96
CA ALA A 126 -14.80 -5.27 -8.34
C ALA A 126 -13.93 -6.26 -9.15
N VAL A 127 -13.88 -7.53 -8.77
CA VAL A 127 -13.19 -8.57 -9.55
C VAL A 127 -13.83 -8.76 -10.92
N GLN A 128 -15.17 -8.85 -10.97
CA GLN A 128 -15.91 -9.00 -12.23
C GLN A 128 -15.69 -7.81 -13.18
N LEU A 129 -15.59 -6.59 -12.64
CA LEU A 129 -15.22 -5.40 -13.40
C LEU A 129 -13.87 -5.61 -14.10
N LEU A 130 -12.84 -6.03 -13.37
CA LEU A 130 -11.51 -6.25 -13.95
C LEU A 130 -11.51 -7.36 -15.00
N GLU A 131 -12.09 -8.51 -14.69
CA GLU A 131 -12.13 -9.67 -15.60
C GLU A 131 -12.87 -9.36 -16.92
N SER A 132 -13.94 -8.57 -16.86
CA SER A 132 -14.77 -8.27 -18.03
C SER A 132 -14.37 -7.01 -18.79
N ARG A 133 -13.72 -6.04 -18.13
CA ARG A 133 -13.51 -4.69 -18.70
C ARG A 133 -12.06 -4.26 -18.84
N LEU A 134 -11.10 -4.89 -18.17
CA LEU A 134 -9.71 -4.45 -18.26
C LEU A 134 -9.14 -4.65 -19.66
N LEU A 135 -9.21 -5.86 -20.21
CA LEU A 135 -8.66 -6.16 -21.55
C LEU A 135 -9.28 -5.28 -22.65
N PRO A 136 -10.63 -5.12 -22.72
CA PRO A 136 -11.23 -4.18 -23.67
C PRO A 136 -10.82 -2.71 -23.46
N ALA A 137 -10.51 -2.30 -22.23
CA ALA A 137 -10.13 -0.91 -21.93
C ALA A 137 -8.68 -0.60 -22.29
N VAL A 138 -7.79 -1.60 -22.29
CA VAL A 138 -6.39 -1.45 -22.72
C VAL A 138 -6.17 -1.81 -24.20
N ASP A 139 -7.20 -2.30 -24.91
CA ASP A 139 -7.11 -2.59 -26.34
C ASP A 139 -6.82 -1.30 -27.14
N GLY A 140 -5.70 -1.31 -27.86
CA GLY A 140 -5.18 -0.14 -28.59
C GLY A 140 -4.60 0.99 -27.72
N ALA A 141 -4.47 0.79 -26.41
CA ALA A 141 -3.81 1.73 -25.49
C ALA A 141 -2.28 1.50 -25.44
N PRO A 142 -1.50 2.44 -24.86
CA PRO A 142 -0.13 2.17 -24.43
C PRO A 142 -0.09 0.92 -23.51
N ARG A 143 1.02 0.19 -23.54
CA ARG A 143 1.15 -1.10 -22.88
C ARG A 143 1.00 -0.94 -21.36
N MET A 144 0.18 -1.76 -20.74
CA MET A 144 0.09 -1.82 -19.27
C MET A 144 1.02 -2.93 -18.75
N PRO A 145 1.91 -2.65 -17.78
CA PRO A 145 2.72 -3.69 -17.14
C PRO A 145 1.85 -4.69 -16.38
N GLY A 146 2.42 -5.87 -16.11
CA GLY A 146 1.79 -6.81 -15.21
C GLY A 146 1.68 -6.24 -13.79
N PHE A 147 0.66 -6.69 -13.06
CA PHE A 147 0.42 -6.26 -11.69
C PHE A 147 -0.33 -7.32 -10.88
N HIS A 148 -0.34 -7.12 -9.57
CA HIS A 148 -1.21 -7.82 -8.63
C HIS A 148 -2.11 -6.83 -7.89
N LEU A 149 -3.35 -7.22 -7.60
CA LEU A 149 -4.29 -6.47 -6.76
C LEU A 149 -4.77 -7.37 -5.62
N VAL A 150 -4.79 -6.83 -4.40
CA VAL A 150 -5.59 -7.40 -3.31
C VAL A 150 -6.92 -6.66 -3.29
N ILE A 151 -8.01 -7.38 -3.49
CA ILE A 151 -9.38 -6.84 -3.49
C ILE A 151 -10.17 -7.60 -2.45
N ALA A 152 -10.73 -6.90 -1.47
CA ALA A 152 -11.43 -7.55 -0.37
C ALA A 152 -12.53 -6.69 0.22
N ASP A 153 -13.48 -7.35 0.85
CA ASP A 153 -14.47 -6.80 1.78
C ASP A 153 -14.63 -7.78 2.96
N ALA A 154 -15.56 -7.50 3.87
CA ALA A 154 -15.80 -8.34 5.05
C ALA A 154 -16.23 -9.79 4.73
N ASN A 155 -16.65 -10.09 3.50
CA ASN A 155 -17.19 -11.38 3.10
C ASN A 155 -16.24 -12.18 2.21
N THR A 156 -15.47 -11.49 1.37
CA THR A 156 -14.64 -12.12 0.34
C THR A 156 -13.33 -11.38 0.14
N ALA A 157 -12.27 -12.12 -0.17
CA ALA A 157 -10.97 -11.58 -0.52
C ALA A 157 -10.40 -12.32 -1.73
N PHE A 158 -9.77 -11.57 -2.63
CA PHE A 158 -9.18 -12.03 -3.87
C PHE A 158 -7.79 -11.43 -4.07
N VAL A 159 -6.91 -12.22 -4.70
CA VAL A 159 -5.75 -11.70 -5.41
C VAL A 159 -6.05 -11.75 -6.90
N VAL A 160 -6.06 -10.60 -7.56
CA VAL A 160 -6.18 -10.51 -9.03
C VAL A 160 -4.79 -10.30 -9.62
N THR A 161 -4.46 -11.03 -10.67
CA THR A 161 -3.20 -10.89 -11.41
C THR A 161 -3.48 -10.50 -12.85
N PHE A 162 -2.64 -9.63 -13.39
CA PHE A 162 -2.60 -9.30 -14.80
C PHE A 162 -1.18 -9.52 -15.33
N ASP A 163 -1.05 -10.23 -16.45
CA ASP A 163 0.25 -10.60 -17.04
C ASP A 163 0.91 -9.47 -17.87
N GLY A 164 0.23 -8.33 -18.03
CA GLY A 164 0.69 -7.22 -18.86
C GLY A 164 0.30 -7.32 -20.34
N ARG A 165 -0.54 -8.29 -20.71
CA ARG A 165 -1.01 -8.52 -22.07
C ARG A 165 -2.47 -8.94 -22.14
N ASP A 166 -2.76 -10.21 -21.86
CA ASP A 166 -3.96 -10.88 -22.34
C ASP A 166 -4.73 -11.60 -21.21
N THR A 167 -4.13 -11.74 -20.02
CA THR A 167 -4.69 -12.59 -18.97
C THR A 167 -4.94 -11.80 -17.71
N VAL A 168 -6.22 -11.75 -17.29
CA VAL A 168 -6.64 -11.36 -15.95
C VAL A 168 -7.11 -12.61 -15.21
N ALA A 169 -6.54 -12.91 -14.05
CA ALA A 169 -6.92 -14.07 -13.26
C ALA A 169 -7.19 -13.67 -11.81
N ALA A 170 -8.34 -14.08 -11.27
CA ALA A 170 -8.69 -13.86 -9.88
C ALA A 170 -8.59 -15.16 -9.06
N THR A 171 -7.81 -15.13 -7.98
CA THR A 171 -7.70 -16.23 -7.03
C THR A 171 -8.41 -15.85 -5.74
N SER A 172 -9.43 -16.64 -5.37
CA SER A 172 -10.10 -16.46 -4.08
C SER A 172 -9.21 -16.97 -2.94
N LEU A 173 -9.17 -16.20 -1.86
CA LEU A 173 -8.32 -16.49 -0.71
C LEU A 173 -9.08 -17.35 0.31
N THR A 174 -8.36 -18.26 0.95
CA THR A 174 -8.92 -19.09 2.02
C THR A 174 -9.15 -18.23 3.27
N ALA A 175 -10.34 -18.35 3.86
CA ALA A 175 -10.69 -17.68 5.10
C ALA A 175 -9.90 -18.25 6.29
N ASP A 176 -9.82 -17.48 7.37
CA ASP A 176 -9.24 -17.83 8.67
C ASP A 176 -7.75 -18.21 8.66
N ARG A 177 -7.05 -17.90 7.56
CA ARG A 177 -5.59 -18.00 7.44
C ARG A 177 -5.03 -16.68 6.93
N PRO A 178 -4.00 -16.10 7.59
CA PRO A 178 -3.33 -14.92 7.06
C PRO A 178 -2.68 -15.23 5.71
N HIS A 179 -2.49 -14.22 4.88
CA HIS A 179 -1.84 -14.33 3.57
C HIS A 179 -0.88 -13.16 3.37
N VAL A 180 0.26 -13.43 2.75
CA VAL A 180 1.26 -12.41 2.42
C VAL A 180 1.42 -12.29 0.90
N LEU A 181 1.31 -11.06 0.41
CA LEU A 181 1.59 -10.69 -0.97
C LEU A 181 2.72 -9.66 -0.99
N THR A 182 3.75 -9.92 -1.79
CA THR A 182 4.89 -9.04 -2.05
C THR A 182 4.77 -8.44 -3.45
N GLU A 183 5.64 -7.50 -3.78
CA GLU A 183 5.74 -6.91 -5.13
C GLU A 183 6.00 -7.98 -6.21
N THR A 184 6.68 -9.07 -5.87
CA THR A 184 7.01 -10.19 -6.76
C THR A 184 5.89 -11.25 -6.86
N GLY A 185 4.80 -11.10 -6.12
CA GLY A 185 3.69 -12.05 -6.11
C GLY A 185 3.43 -12.67 -4.74
N ALA A 186 2.97 -13.92 -4.72
CA ALA A 186 2.60 -14.59 -3.48
C ALA A 186 3.85 -14.96 -2.66
N ALA A 187 3.72 -14.97 -1.34
CA ALA A 187 4.81 -15.33 -0.43
C ALA A 187 5.50 -16.67 -0.74
N ALA A 188 4.85 -17.60 -1.45
CA ALA A 188 5.46 -18.87 -1.86
C ALA A 188 6.67 -18.70 -2.77
N ASP A 189 6.77 -17.57 -3.47
CA ASP A 189 7.75 -17.33 -4.53
C ASP A 189 9.06 -16.71 -4.01
N ASP A 190 9.10 -16.21 -2.77
CA ASP A 190 10.29 -15.61 -2.16
C ASP A 190 10.44 -15.96 -0.66
N GLU A 191 11.67 -16.22 -0.20
CA GLU A 191 11.95 -16.67 1.18
C GLU A 191 11.52 -15.67 2.26
N PHE A 192 11.52 -14.38 1.91
CA PHE A 192 11.10 -13.32 2.79
C PHE A 192 9.59 -13.38 3.07
N GLY A 193 8.79 -13.51 2.01
CA GLY A 193 7.35 -13.72 2.08
C GLY A 193 6.99 -14.96 2.90
N LYS A 194 7.69 -16.08 2.70
CA LYS A 194 7.47 -17.32 3.49
C LYS A 194 7.72 -17.10 4.98
N HIS A 195 8.78 -16.39 5.34
CA HIS A 195 9.10 -16.09 6.73
C HIS A 195 8.03 -15.20 7.38
N LEU A 196 7.58 -14.15 6.68
CA LEU A 196 6.49 -13.31 7.14
C LEU A 196 5.18 -14.09 7.32
N GLN A 197 4.84 -14.92 6.34
CA GLN A 197 3.67 -15.79 6.37
C GLN A 197 3.70 -16.72 7.60
N SER A 198 4.82 -17.40 7.84
CA SER A 198 4.98 -18.30 8.99
C SER A 198 4.81 -17.59 10.33
N ARG A 199 5.29 -16.34 10.45
CA ARG A 199 5.11 -15.55 11.67
C ARG A 199 3.68 -15.06 11.85
N ALA A 200 3.02 -14.67 10.77
CA ALA A 200 1.63 -14.26 10.79
C ALA A 200 0.70 -15.39 11.24
N GLU A 201 0.97 -16.63 10.82
CA GLU A 201 0.20 -17.82 11.25
C GLU A 201 0.29 -18.10 12.76
N GLY A 202 1.33 -17.59 13.44
CA GLY A 202 1.54 -17.77 14.87
C GLY A 202 0.92 -16.68 15.77
N VAL A 203 0.29 -15.65 15.20
CA VAL A 203 -0.26 -14.51 15.95
C VAL A 203 -1.77 -14.39 15.78
N ALA A 204 -2.45 -13.91 16.82
CA ALA A 204 -3.88 -13.67 16.77
C ALA A 204 -4.25 -12.61 15.72
N ALA A 205 -5.40 -12.79 15.07
CA ALA A 205 -5.97 -11.80 14.17
C ALA A 205 -6.31 -10.50 14.92
N PRO A 206 -6.03 -9.32 14.33
CA PRO A 206 -6.41 -8.04 14.91
C PRO A 206 -7.92 -7.80 14.78
N THR A 207 -8.40 -6.81 15.52
CA THR A 207 -9.80 -6.37 15.54
C THR A 207 -9.94 -4.96 14.96
N GLU A 208 -11.13 -4.39 15.00
CA GLU A 208 -11.38 -3.00 14.65
C GLU A 208 -10.66 -1.98 15.55
N ASN A 209 -10.17 -2.42 16.71
CA ASN A 209 -9.50 -1.55 17.67
C ASN A 209 -8.01 -1.48 17.40
N LEU A 210 -7.49 -0.27 17.18
CA LEU A 210 -6.08 -0.04 16.87
C LEU A 210 -5.09 -0.75 17.83
N PRO A 211 -5.27 -0.76 19.18
CA PRO A 211 -4.34 -1.47 20.08
C PRO A 211 -4.22 -2.98 19.83
N SER A 212 -5.24 -3.63 19.24
CA SER A 212 -5.20 -5.07 18.93
C SER A 212 -4.23 -5.42 17.80
N TRP A 213 -3.72 -4.43 17.06
CA TRP A 213 -2.82 -4.63 15.92
C TRP A 213 -1.36 -4.82 16.32
N GLY A 214 -0.99 -4.57 17.58
CA GLY A 214 0.39 -4.71 18.07
C GLY A 214 1.11 -6.01 17.67
N PRO A 215 0.49 -7.20 17.78
CA PRO A 215 1.09 -8.46 17.35
C PRO A 215 1.39 -8.50 15.84
N TRP A 216 0.48 -8.00 15.00
CA TRP A 216 0.67 -7.95 13.55
C TRP A 216 1.72 -6.90 13.15
N VAL A 217 1.75 -5.73 13.80
CA VAL A 217 2.84 -4.75 13.62
C VAL A 217 4.19 -5.38 13.96
N SER A 218 4.24 -6.21 15.00
CA SER A 218 5.44 -6.94 15.41
C SER A 218 5.86 -8.02 14.41
N VAL A 219 4.95 -8.60 13.62
CA VAL A 219 5.31 -9.51 12.51
C VAL A 219 6.15 -8.77 11.46
N PHE A 220 5.84 -7.51 11.19
CA PHE A 220 6.60 -6.69 10.24
C PHE A 220 7.87 -6.06 10.81
N ALA A 221 7.87 -5.71 12.09
CA ALA A 221 9.02 -5.11 12.76
C ALA A 221 10.03 -6.15 13.28
N GLY A 222 9.54 -7.32 13.69
CA GLY A 222 10.33 -8.28 14.43
C GLY A 222 11.27 -9.08 13.56
N THR A 223 12.13 -9.80 14.25
CA THR A 223 13.44 -10.22 13.81
C THR A 223 13.64 -11.73 13.96
N ASP A 224 14.65 -12.27 13.29
CA ASP A 224 15.25 -13.56 13.64
C ASP A 224 15.52 -13.65 15.16
N ALA A 225 15.51 -14.86 15.72
CA ALA A 225 15.62 -15.11 17.17
C ALA A 225 16.84 -14.46 17.84
N ASP A 226 17.88 -14.11 17.06
CA ASP A 226 19.16 -13.58 17.54
C ASP A 226 19.33 -12.06 17.34
N ALA A 227 18.32 -11.34 16.85
CA ALA A 227 18.49 -9.91 16.62
C ALA A 227 18.45 -9.10 17.91
N PRO A 228 19.23 -7.99 17.98
CA PRO A 228 19.19 -7.10 19.12
C PRO A 228 17.82 -6.43 19.25
N GLY A 229 17.48 -5.97 20.46
CA GLY A 229 16.25 -5.20 20.68
C GLY A 229 16.25 -3.89 19.87
N TYR A 230 15.08 -3.36 19.52
CA TYR A 230 14.97 -2.10 18.74
C TYR A 230 15.67 -0.91 19.43
N ALA A 231 15.74 -0.92 20.77
CA ALA A 231 16.42 0.10 21.56
C ALA A 231 17.96 -0.01 21.54
N ASP A 232 18.51 -1.08 20.96
CA ASP A 232 19.95 -1.29 20.85
C ASP A 232 20.54 -0.44 19.72
N GLU A 233 21.65 0.25 19.98
CA GLU A 233 22.30 1.12 19.00
C GLU A 233 22.83 0.39 17.76
N SER A 234 23.07 -0.92 17.88
CA SER A 234 23.49 -1.82 16.80
C SER A 234 22.33 -2.36 15.96
N TRP A 235 21.08 -2.10 16.36
CA TRP A 235 19.91 -2.43 15.58
C TRP A 235 19.84 -1.55 14.32
N LEU A 236 19.69 -2.18 13.16
CA LEU A 236 19.56 -1.53 11.87
C LEU A 236 18.35 -2.08 11.12
N ALA A 237 17.47 -1.19 10.66
CA ALA A 237 16.25 -1.55 9.93
C ALA A 237 16.55 -2.35 8.66
N ASN A 238 17.68 -2.09 7.99
CA ASN A 238 18.08 -2.81 6.79
C ASN A 238 18.48 -4.29 7.05
N ARG A 239 18.79 -4.66 8.29
CA ARG A 239 19.16 -6.02 8.71
C ARG A 239 18.04 -6.73 9.46
N HIS A 240 17.26 -5.97 10.23
CA HIS A 240 16.41 -6.51 11.27
C HIS A 240 14.93 -6.15 11.10
N SER A 241 14.57 -5.32 10.11
CA SER A 241 13.17 -5.10 9.74
C SER A 241 12.81 -5.96 8.54
N ALA A 242 11.61 -6.55 8.57
CA ALA A 242 11.08 -7.23 7.41
C ALA A 242 10.88 -6.21 6.27
N ILE A 243 10.37 -5.03 6.61
CA ILE A 243 10.20 -3.95 5.65
C ILE A 243 11.42 -3.07 5.72
N ARG A 244 12.30 -3.31 4.75
CA ARG A 244 13.59 -2.65 4.63
C ARG A 244 13.40 -1.19 4.20
N PRO A 245 14.44 -0.36 4.37
CA PRO A 245 14.51 0.92 3.69
C PRO A 245 14.73 0.76 2.17
N PRO A 246 14.24 1.69 1.33
CA PRO A 246 14.12 1.54 -0.14
C PRO A 246 15.40 1.36 -0.95
N TYR A 247 16.55 1.68 -0.37
CA TYR A 247 17.82 1.81 -1.11
C TYR A 247 18.61 0.51 -1.28
N ARG A 248 18.09 -0.63 -0.81
CA ARG A 248 18.85 -1.89 -0.84
C ARG A 248 18.88 -2.53 -2.23
N ASP A 249 17.80 -2.35 -3.01
CA ASP A 249 17.56 -3.11 -4.24
C ASP A 249 17.36 -2.20 -5.48
N THR A 250 17.83 -0.96 -5.43
CA THR A 250 17.86 -0.06 -6.60
C THR A 250 19.28 0.03 -7.14
N ASP A 251 19.42 0.26 -8.46
CA ASP A 251 20.71 0.59 -9.10
C ASP A 251 21.37 1.86 -8.51
N ASP A 252 20.64 2.59 -7.66
CA ASP A 252 21.07 3.79 -6.93
C ASP A 252 21.56 3.48 -5.50
N ALA A 253 21.90 2.23 -5.20
CA ALA A 253 22.42 1.77 -3.90
C ALA A 253 23.62 2.59 -3.38
N ASP A 254 24.41 3.18 -4.28
CA ASP A 254 25.57 4.00 -3.95
C ASP A 254 25.23 5.45 -3.58
N ARG A 255 24.07 5.97 -3.98
CA ARG A 255 23.64 7.34 -3.67
C ARG A 255 23.16 7.48 -2.21
N TYR A 256 22.66 6.38 -1.63
CA TYR A 256 22.20 6.30 -0.24
C TYR A 256 23.26 5.81 0.75
N LYS A 257 24.11 4.85 0.36
CA LYS A 257 25.21 4.37 1.23
C LYS A 257 26.19 5.47 1.62
N ASN A 258 26.26 6.54 0.82
CA ASN A 258 27.28 7.57 0.95
C ASN A 258 26.74 8.92 1.43
N VAL A 259 25.52 9.04 1.98
CA VAL A 259 25.03 10.33 2.50
C VAL A 259 25.95 10.92 3.59
N ALA A 260 26.64 10.05 4.35
CA ALA A 260 27.67 10.45 5.31
C ALA A 260 29.05 10.75 4.67
N LEU A 261 29.31 10.26 3.44
CA LEU A 261 30.60 10.38 2.74
C LEU A 261 30.59 11.39 1.58
N ARG A 262 29.40 11.78 1.11
CA ARG A 262 29.15 12.83 0.13
C ARG A 262 27.87 13.56 0.57
N PRO A 263 27.96 14.81 1.05
CA PRO A 263 26.78 15.62 1.30
C PRO A 263 25.93 15.63 0.04
N VAL A 264 24.65 15.30 0.17
CA VAL A 264 23.68 15.58 -0.90
C VAL A 264 23.71 17.10 -1.08
N THR A 265 24.32 17.56 -2.17
CA THR A 265 24.51 19.00 -2.43
C THR A 265 23.19 19.72 -2.74
N ASP A 266 22.12 18.96 -2.98
CA ASP A 266 20.78 19.47 -3.27
C ASP A 266 19.69 18.56 -2.66
N PRO A 267 19.16 18.92 -1.47
CA PRO A 267 18.06 18.22 -0.81
C PRO A 267 16.77 18.11 -1.65
N SER A 268 16.59 18.97 -2.67
CA SER A 268 15.40 18.96 -3.53
C SER A 268 15.31 17.73 -4.46
N GLN A 269 16.39 16.93 -4.54
CA GLN A 269 16.46 15.71 -5.34
C GLN A 269 16.06 14.43 -4.60
N VAL A 270 15.71 14.53 -3.31
CA VAL A 270 15.34 13.38 -2.47
C VAL A 270 13.84 13.43 -2.17
N ALA A 271 13.05 12.58 -2.82
CA ALA A 271 11.64 12.40 -2.48
C ALA A 271 11.47 11.05 -1.76
N TRP A 272 11.94 10.96 -0.51
CA TRP A 272 11.70 9.78 0.31
C TRP A 272 10.33 9.87 0.99
N THR A 273 9.49 8.87 0.74
CA THR A 273 8.25 8.66 1.48
C THR A 273 8.07 7.16 1.68
N LYS A 274 7.78 6.75 2.91
CA LYS A 274 7.41 5.38 3.26
C LYS A 274 6.09 5.42 3.98
N SER A 275 5.16 4.60 3.53
CA SER A 275 3.82 4.51 4.12
C SER A 275 3.58 3.12 4.67
N VAL A 276 2.92 3.07 5.82
CA VAL A 276 2.41 1.86 6.44
C VAL A 276 0.96 2.12 6.77
N THR A 277 0.06 1.23 6.38
CA THR A 277 -1.35 1.36 6.76
C THR A 277 -1.89 0.10 7.40
N ILE A 278 -2.87 0.33 8.26
CA ILE A 278 -3.69 -0.68 8.91
C ILE A 278 -5.13 -0.42 8.47
N TYR A 279 -5.82 -1.48 8.08
CA TYR A 279 -7.19 -1.42 7.59
C TYR A 279 -8.03 -2.56 8.17
N SER A 280 -9.24 -2.25 8.65
CA SER A 280 -10.28 -3.22 9.01
C SER A 280 -11.60 -2.86 8.32
N ALA A 281 -12.29 -3.87 7.81
CA ALA A 281 -13.66 -3.75 7.32
C ALA A 281 -14.55 -4.84 7.89
N GLY A 282 -15.71 -4.43 8.40
CA GLY A 282 -16.78 -5.30 8.87
C GLY A 282 -18.00 -5.21 7.95
N ARG A 283 -19.12 -5.78 8.38
CA ARG A 283 -20.35 -5.87 7.58
C ARG A 283 -20.98 -4.52 7.22
N THR A 284 -20.64 -3.47 7.96
CA THR A 284 -21.17 -2.10 7.76
C THR A 284 -20.19 -1.18 7.06
N GLY A 285 -19.06 -1.70 6.57
CA GLY A 285 -18.04 -0.95 5.87
C GLY A 285 -16.70 -0.90 6.59
N ALA A 286 -15.91 0.14 6.33
CA ALA A 286 -14.60 0.34 6.95
C ALA A 286 -14.77 0.66 8.44
N GLU A 287 -14.11 -0.11 9.31
CA GLU A 287 -14.15 0.05 10.77
C GLU A 287 -12.92 0.76 11.31
N LEU A 288 -11.76 0.54 10.67
CA LEU A 288 -10.49 1.15 11.06
C LEU A 288 -9.68 1.47 9.81
N PHE A 289 -9.13 2.67 9.75
CA PHE A 289 -8.03 2.99 8.86
C PHE A 289 -7.06 3.91 9.58
N ALA A 290 -5.82 3.45 9.71
CA ALA A 290 -4.75 4.20 10.33
C ALA A 290 -3.48 4.07 9.48
N TYR A 291 -2.67 5.13 9.44
CA TYR A 291 -1.42 5.12 8.70
C TYR A 291 -0.28 5.77 9.47
N ASN A 292 0.93 5.29 9.23
CA ASN A 292 2.17 5.98 9.57
C ASN A 292 2.88 6.30 8.25
N GLU A 293 3.10 7.59 8.00
CA GLU A 293 3.87 8.05 6.85
C GLU A 293 5.14 8.72 7.35
N ARG A 294 6.28 8.22 6.90
CA ARG A 294 7.59 8.80 7.18
C ARG A 294 8.11 9.47 5.91
N GLN A 295 8.57 10.70 6.07
CA GLN A 295 9.07 11.54 4.98
C GLN A 295 10.37 12.23 5.36
N LEU A 296 11.18 12.53 4.35
CA LEU A 296 12.32 13.42 4.45
C LEU A 296 11.96 14.66 3.67
N PHE A 297 11.84 15.79 4.35
CA PHE A 297 11.64 17.07 3.69
C PHE A 297 12.98 17.67 3.26
N ASP A 298 12.96 18.44 2.18
CA ASP A 298 14.10 19.18 1.61
C ASP A 298 14.78 20.13 2.60
N TYR A 299 14.03 20.67 3.56
CA TYR A 299 14.54 21.55 4.61
C TYR A 299 14.99 20.81 5.88
N GLN A 300 14.77 19.49 5.99
CA GLN A 300 15.21 18.72 7.14
C GLN A 300 16.66 18.25 6.95
N PRO A 301 17.49 18.26 8.01
CA PRO A 301 18.76 17.57 7.94
C PRO A 301 18.47 16.10 7.63
N LEU A 302 19.13 15.55 6.61
CA LEU A 302 19.08 14.10 6.35
C LEU A 302 19.44 13.39 7.68
N PRO A 303 18.65 12.40 8.13
CA PRO A 303 18.97 11.70 9.36
C PRO A 303 20.39 11.18 9.26
N THR A 304 21.17 11.37 10.32
CA THR A 304 22.57 10.93 10.41
C THR A 304 22.71 9.43 10.14
N ASP A 305 21.62 8.67 10.26
CA ASP A 305 21.55 7.27 9.85
C ASP A 305 20.15 6.88 9.32
N VAL A 306 19.97 6.88 7.99
CA VAL A 306 18.76 6.37 7.31
C VAL A 306 18.57 4.86 7.56
N HIS A 307 19.63 4.12 7.94
CA HIS A 307 19.52 2.71 8.33
C HIS A 307 18.80 2.51 9.67
N LYS A 308 18.66 3.56 10.48
CA LYS A 308 17.88 3.55 11.73
C LYS A 308 16.45 4.06 11.58
N MET A 309 16.04 4.53 10.39
CA MET A 309 14.63 4.89 10.14
C MET A 309 13.76 3.63 10.15
N GLY A 310 13.26 3.32 11.34
CA GLY A 310 12.51 2.11 11.62
C GLY A 310 11.14 2.04 10.96
N PHE A 311 10.53 0.87 11.10
CA PHE A 311 9.10 0.64 10.90
C PHE A 311 8.33 1.18 12.12
N PRO A 312 7.02 1.53 12.05
CA PRO A 312 6.21 1.68 13.25
C PRO A 312 6.36 0.41 14.11
N THR A 313 6.68 0.62 15.38
CA THR A 313 6.98 -0.45 16.33
C THR A 313 5.80 -0.74 17.24
N THR A 314 4.94 0.25 17.40
CA THR A 314 3.73 0.16 18.21
C THR A 314 2.56 0.76 17.46
N THR A 315 1.37 0.50 17.95
CA THR A 315 0.14 1.07 17.43
C THR A 315 0.05 2.59 17.66
N ASP A 316 0.79 3.12 18.63
CA ASP A 316 0.83 4.55 18.96
C ASP A 316 1.55 5.39 17.89
N ASP A 317 2.30 4.74 17.00
CA ASP A 317 2.97 5.39 15.88
C ASP A 317 1.98 5.81 14.77
N PHE A 318 0.72 5.34 14.79
CA PHE A 318 -0.22 5.54 13.70
C PHE A 318 -1.12 6.77 13.89
N PHE A 319 -1.32 7.52 12.81
CA PHE A 319 -2.38 8.51 12.69
C PHE A 319 -3.68 7.81 12.26
N VAL A 320 -4.77 8.03 13.01
CA VAL A 320 -6.07 7.40 12.74
C VAL A 320 -6.95 8.32 11.90
N VAL A 321 -7.38 7.82 10.74
CA VAL A 321 -8.28 8.54 9.81
C VAL A 321 -9.72 8.10 10.01
N ILE A 322 -9.90 6.80 10.28
CA ILE A 322 -11.18 6.20 10.60
C ILE A 322 -10.96 5.37 11.85
N ALA A 323 -11.70 5.69 12.90
CA ALA A 323 -11.87 4.85 14.07
C ALA A 323 -13.33 4.40 14.09
N ASN A 324 -13.60 3.20 14.58
CA ASN A 324 -14.96 2.72 14.71
C ASN A 324 -15.75 3.65 15.65
N GLU A 325 -16.61 4.51 15.11
CA GLU A 325 -17.44 5.45 15.88
C GLU A 325 -18.66 4.77 16.52
N ASN A 326 -18.89 3.47 16.24
CA ASN A 326 -20.10 2.72 16.61
C ASN A 326 -19.83 1.57 17.61
N SER A 327 -18.95 1.75 18.58
CA SER A 327 -18.85 0.85 19.75
C SER A 327 -19.69 1.34 20.93
#